data_AF-A0A2D6TLN6-F1
#
_entry.id   AF-A0A2D6TLN6-F1
#
_cell.length_a   1.000
_cell.length_b   1.000
_cell.length_c   1.000
_cell.angle_alpha   90.00
_cell.angle_beta   90.00
_cell.angle_gamma   90.00
#
_symmetry.space_group_name_H-M   'P 1'
#
loop_
_entity.id
_entity.type
_entity.pdbx_description
1 polymer ?
#
loop_
_entity_poly.entity_id
_entity_poly.type
_entity_poly.pdbx_seq_one_letter_code
_entity_poly.pdbx_strand_id
1 'polypeptide(L)'
;MFSGRHVPELLKIREEQIDYVNRQIHLPAHTHKVRKVDQFITITTPIAEVLERLKRKKQDPRYQKIKDVPWIFPGFRWKESKRHDYNYINSDITRMKTTHHCWEEMRRVGNFEGTRNMFRKTYSTLAKDELKSTTSAIRLVCTANSRDNHQLPE
;
A
#
# COMPACT_ATOMS: atom_id res chain seq x y z
N MET A 1 -8.53 -2.15 -6.33
CA MET A 1 -7.37 -1.81 -5.48
C MET A 1 -7.94 -1.27 -4.18
N PHE A 2 -7.83 -2.01 -3.08
CA PHE A 2 -8.66 -1.81 -1.87
C PHE A 2 -8.33 -0.57 -1.04
N SER A 3 -7.29 0.19 -1.40
CA SER A 3 -6.89 1.41 -0.70
C SER A 3 -7.16 2.69 -1.48
N GLY A 4 -7.56 2.62 -2.76
CA GLY A 4 -7.80 3.80 -3.62
C GLY A 4 -6.56 4.68 -3.91
N ARG A 5 -5.38 4.28 -3.44
CA ARG A 5 -4.12 5.03 -3.60
C ARG A 5 -3.42 4.78 -4.93
N HIS A 6 -2.54 5.71 -5.30
CA HIS A 6 -1.72 5.54 -6.49
C HIS A 6 -0.65 4.47 -6.25
N VAL A 7 -0.44 3.60 -7.24
CA VAL A 7 0.53 2.49 -7.16
C VAL A 7 1.94 2.97 -6.74
N PRO A 8 2.51 4.06 -7.28
CA PRO A 8 3.83 4.52 -6.86
C PRO A 8 3.93 4.90 -5.38
N GLU A 9 2.83 5.34 -4.77
CA GLU A 9 2.78 5.66 -3.34
C GLU A 9 2.75 4.36 -2.52
N LEU A 10 1.91 3.39 -2.93
CA LEU A 10 1.80 2.09 -2.27
C LEU A 10 3.10 1.28 -2.30
N LEU A 11 3.86 1.38 -3.39
CA LEU A 11 5.14 0.66 -3.50
C LEU A 11 6.21 1.20 -2.57
N LYS A 12 6.09 2.44 -2.07
CA LYS A 12 7.06 3.07 -1.16
C LYS A 12 6.81 2.77 0.32
N ILE A 13 5.76 2.03 0.63
CA ILE A 13 5.42 1.73 2.02
C ILE A 13 6.44 0.74 2.60
N ARG A 14 6.93 1.07 3.79
CA ARG A 14 7.84 0.25 4.59
C ARG A 14 7.07 -0.54 5.65
N GLU A 15 7.63 -1.65 6.10
CA GLU A 15 7.00 -2.49 7.14
C GLU A 15 6.84 -1.75 8.48
N GLU A 16 7.79 -0.88 8.81
CA GLU A 16 7.77 -0.02 10.02
C GLU A 16 6.58 0.95 10.04
N GLN A 17 6.00 1.25 8.88
CA GLN A 17 4.87 2.16 8.75
C GLN A 17 3.52 1.48 8.98
N ILE A 18 3.50 0.17 9.21
CA ILE A 18 2.27 -0.59 9.45
C ILE A 18 2.03 -0.72 10.95
N ASP A 19 0.97 -0.08 11.42
CA ASP A 19 0.46 -0.29 12.77
C ASP A 19 -0.66 -1.33 12.73
N TYR A 20 -0.32 -2.56 13.11
CA TYR A 20 -1.29 -3.66 13.18
C TYR A 20 -2.28 -3.51 14.34
N VAL A 21 -1.91 -2.81 15.41
CA VAL A 21 -2.75 -2.62 16.61
C VAL A 21 -3.87 -1.63 16.29
N ASN A 22 -3.50 -0.47 15.76
CA ASN A 22 -4.47 0.56 15.38
C ASN A 22 -5.10 0.31 14.00
N ARG A 23 -4.69 -0.77 13.31
CA ARG A 23 -5.12 -1.14 11.95
C ARG A 23 -4.94 0.01 10.97
N GLN A 24 -3.76 0.64 10.98
CA GLN A 24 -3.45 1.79 10.15
C GLN A 24 -2.08 1.64 9.47
N ILE A 25 -1.96 2.20 8.27
CA ILE A 25 -0.68 2.36 7.59
C ILE A 25 -0.37 3.85 7.52
N HIS A 26 0.77 4.23 8.10
CA HIS A 26 1.24 5.60 8.21
C HIS A 26 2.02 6.01 6.95
N LEU A 27 1.51 7.00 6.23
CA LEU A 27 2.16 7.57 5.06
C LEU A 27 2.68 8.98 5.41
N PRO A 28 3.98 9.13 5.69
CA PRO A 28 4.53 10.42 6.04
C PRO A 28 4.48 11.39 4.84
N ALA A 29 4.33 12.68 5.15
CA ALA A 29 4.14 13.78 4.20
C ALA A 29 5.15 13.80 3.03
N HIS A 30 6.41 13.40 3.28
CA HIS A 30 7.46 13.39 2.25
C HIS A 30 7.27 12.29 1.18
N THR A 31 6.44 11.28 1.44
CA THR A 31 6.26 10.12 0.54
C THR A 31 5.23 10.37 -0.57
N HIS A 32 4.32 11.32 -0.37
CA HIS A 32 3.17 11.55 -1.24
C HIS A 32 3.09 13.02 -1.71
N LYS A 33 2.29 13.30 -2.75
CA LYS A 33 2.29 14.61 -3.42
C LYS A 33 1.72 15.74 -2.55
N VAL A 34 0.79 15.42 -1.67
CA VAL A 34 0.18 16.36 -0.71
C VAL A 34 1.09 16.48 0.53
N ARG A 35 2.26 17.08 0.36
CA ARG A 35 3.35 17.16 1.36
C ARG A 35 3.04 18.01 2.61
N LYS A 36 1.76 18.27 2.90
CA LYS A 36 1.32 19.16 3.99
C LYS A 36 0.86 18.41 5.23
N VAL A 37 0.42 17.17 5.10
CA VAL A 37 -0.18 16.38 6.19
C VAL A 37 0.21 14.93 6.07
N ASP A 38 0.49 14.30 7.21
CA ASP A 38 0.60 12.85 7.26
C ASP A 38 -0.76 12.23 6.92
N GLN A 39 -0.70 11.15 6.15
CA GLN A 39 -1.88 10.44 5.72
C GLN A 39 -1.90 9.03 6.29
N PHE A 40 -3.10 8.52 6.51
CA PHE A 40 -3.30 7.18 7.02
C PHE A 40 -4.09 6.36 5.99
N ILE A 41 -3.84 5.06 5.94
CA ILE A 41 -4.69 4.10 5.25
C ILE A 41 -5.24 3.15 6.30
N THR A 42 -6.56 3.04 6.39
CA THR A 42 -7.22 2.07 7.27
C THR A 42 -7.03 0.65 6.73
N ILE A 43 -6.57 -0.26 7.58
CA ILE A 43 -6.41 -1.69 7.27
C ILE A 43 -7.77 -2.37 7.42
N THR A 44 -8.52 -2.42 6.32
CA THR A 44 -9.75 -3.22 6.21
C THR A 44 -9.42 -4.72 6.19
N THR A 45 -10.41 -5.58 6.43
CA THR A 45 -10.24 -7.05 6.39
C THR A 45 -9.52 -7.55 5.13
N PRO A 46 -9.90 -7.17 3.89
CA PRO A 46 -9.19 -7.63 2.70
C PRO A 46 -7.73 -7.13 2.63
N ILE A 47 -7.41 -5.97 3.21
CA ILE A 47 -6.03 -5.48 3.28
C ILE A 47 -5.23 -6.31 4.30
N ALA A 48 -5.82 -6.63 5.45
CA ALA A 48 -5.19 -7.45 6.49
C ALA A 48 -4.80 -8.84 5.94
N GLU A 49 -5.70 -9.50 5.22
CA GLU A 49 -5.42 -10.79 4.58
C GLU A 49 -4.24 -10.72 3.59
N VAL A 50 -4.16 -9.63 2.81
CA VAL A 50 -3.05 -9.42 1.87
C VAL A 50 -1.74 -9.22 2.63
N LEU A 51 -1.73 -8.38 3.67
CA LEU A 51 -0.53 -8.14 4.49
C LEU A 51 -0.05 -9.42 5.18
N GLU A 52 -0.98 -10.23 5.69
CA GLU A 52 -0.65 -11.52 6.30
C GLU A 52 -0.03 -12.49 5.29
N ARG A 53 -0.62 -12.61 4.09
CA ARG A 53 -0.07 -13.44 3.01
C ARG A 53 1.32 -12.98 2.59
N LEU A 54 1.57 -11.66 2.55
CA LEU A 54 2.89 -11.11 2.26
C LEU A 54 3.89 -11.46 3.36
N LYS A 55 3.51 -11.33 4.63
CA LYS A 55 4.35 -11.72 5.78
C LYS A 55 4.73 -13.19 5.73
N ARG A 56 3.76 -14.08 5.46
CA ARG A 56 4.01 -15.53 5.29
C ARG A 56 4.97 -15.81 4.13
N LYS A 57 4.78 -15.17 2.99
CA LYS A 57 5.68 -15.31 1.83
C LYS A 57 7.11 -14.82 2.15
N LYS A 58 7.27 -13.74 2.91
CA LYS A 58 8.58 -13.24 3.30
C LYS A 58 9.33 -14.18 4.25
N GLN A 59 8.61 -15.00 5.00
CA GLN A 59 9.17 -16.02 5.90
C GLN A 59 9.60 -17.31 5.19
N ASP A 60 9.09 -17.56 3.99
CA ASP A 60 9.40 -18.76 3.20
C ASP A 60 10.90 -18.77 2.81
N PRO A 61 11.62 -19.89 3.03
CA PRO A 61 13.02 -20.05 2.64
C PRO A 61 13.32 -19.70 1.17
N ARG A 62 12.36 -19.86 0.26
CA ARG A 62 12.52 -19.50 -1.16
C ARG A 62 12.79 -18.01 -1.38
N TYR A 63 12.41 -17.18 -0.41
CA TYR A 63 12.49 -15.72 -0.48
C TYR A 63 13.49 -15.13 0.53
N GLN A 64 14.47 -15.91 1.00
CA GLN A 64 15.50 -15.47 1.96
C GLN A 64 16.18 -14.15 1.57
N LYS A 65 16.42 -13.95 0.27
CA LYS A 65 17.03 -12.72 -0.26
C LYS A 65 16.28 -11.45 0.13
N ILE A 66 14.95 -11.50 0.20
CA ILE A 66 14.12 -10.31 0.50
C ILE A 66 13.74 -10.19 1.99
N LYS A 67 14.19 -11.12 2.84
CA LYS A 67 13.84 -11.17 4.26
C LYS A 67 14.25 -9.90 5.02
N ASP A 68 15.40 -9.33 4.67
CA ASP A 68 15.96 -8.17 5.37
C ASP A 68 15.57 -6.83 4.72
N VAL A 69 14.78 -6.87 3.64
CA VAL A 69 14.37 -5.68 2.91
C VAL A 69 13.22 -4.97 3.65
N PRO A 70 13.29 -3.66 3.89
CA PRO A 70 12.29 -2.91 4.70
C PRO A 70 10.98 -2.64 3.95
N TRP A 71 10.95 -2.79 2.62
CA TRP A 71 9.78 -2.52 1.79
C TRP A 71 8.76 -3.66 1.90
N ILE A 72 7.47 -3.32 1.99
CA ILE A 72 6.37 -4.33 1.92
C ILE A 72 6.40 -5.05 0.57
N PHE A 73 6.75 -4.30 -0.48
CA PHE A 73 6.83 -4.79 -1.85
C PHE A 73 8.30 -4.78 -2.32
N PRO A 74 9.09 -5.79 -1.93
CA PRO A 74 10.49 -5.87 -2.35
C PRO A 74 10.59 -6.24 -3.83
N GLY A 75 11.60 -5.67 -4.49
CA GLY A 75 12.02 -6.07 -5.82
C GLY A 75 12.95 -7.29 -5.74
N PHE A 76 12.89 -8.15 -6.76
CA PHE A 76 13.78 -9.33 -6.84
C PHE A 76 15.06 -9.09 -7.65
N ARG A 77 15.08 -7.99 -8.44
CA ARG A 77 16.15 -7.65 -9.41
C ARG A 77 17.29 -6.84 -8.78
N TRP A 78 18.01 -7.42 -7.81
CA TRP A 78 19.24 -6.86 -7.23
C TRP A 78 20.22 -7.99 -6.86
N LYS A 79 21.50 -7.70 -6.60
CA LYS A 79 22.53 -8.74 -6.37
C LYS A 79 22.50 -9.23 -4.91
N GLU A 80 22.44 -10.55 -4.71
CA GLU A 80 22.42 -11.14 -3.37
C GLU A 80 23.68 -10.85 -2.56
N SER A 81 24.83 -10.70 -3.21
CA SER A 81 26.10 -10.31 -2.55
C SER A 81 26.03 -8.97 -1.81
N LYS A 82 25.07 -8.10 -2.14
CA LYS A 82 24.85 -6.80 -1.49
C LYS A 82 23.86 -6.87 -0.32
N ARG A 83 23.42 -8.08 0.08
CA ARG A 83 22.53 -8.30 1.22
C ARG A 83 23.14 -7.91 2.57
N HIS A 84 24.46 -7.83 2.70
CA HIS A 84 25.09 -7.41 3.95
C HIS A 84 25.21 -5.88 4.07
N ASP A 85 24.97 -5.15 2.99
CA ASP A 85 25.07 -3.69 2.96
C ASP A 85 23.72 -3.06 3.36
N TYR A 86 23.67 -2.58 4.60
CA TYR A 86 22.48 -1.96 5.19
C TYR A 86 21.99 -0.74 4.39
N ASN A 87 22.90 0.08 3.87
CA ASN A 87 22.54 1.26 3.10
C ASN A 87 21.96 0.87 1.73
N TYR A 88 22.53 -0.16 1.10
CA TYR A 88 22.02 -0.69 -0.15
C TYR A 88 20.63 -1.29 0.01
N ILE A 89 20.40 -2.09 1.06
CA ILE A 89 19.09 -2.69 1.33
C ILE A 89 18.01 -1.65 1.56
N ASN A 90 18.33 -0.57 2.27
CA ASN A 90 17.39 0.51 2.58
C ASN A 90 17.12 1.46 1.40
N SER A 91 17.87 1.32 0.30
CA SER A 91 17.74 2.17 -0.88
C SER A 91 16.50 1.84 -1.71
N ASP A 92 16.11 2.77 -2.60
CA ASP A 92 15.02 2.58 -3.57
C ASP A 92 15.29 1.44 -4.58
N ILE A 93 16.54 0.96 -4.67
CA ILE A 93 16.95 -0.06 -5.64
C ILE A 93 16.32 -1.43 -5.32
N THR A 94 16.19 -1.76 -4.04
CA THR A 94 15.63 -3.03 -3.57
C THR A 94 14.11 -3.06 -3.55
N ARG A 95 13.46 -1.96 -3.90
CA ARG A 95 11.99 -1.82 -3.97
C ARG A 95 11.45 -2.29 -5.32
N MET A 96 10.21 -2.78 -5.34
CA MET A 96 9.51 -3.03 -6.59
C MET A 96 9.19 -1.69 -7.31
N LYS A 97 9.66 -1.56 -8.55
CA LYS A 97 9.47 -0.32 -9.36
C LYS A 97 8.23 -0.34 -10.25
N THR A 98 7.81 -1.53 -10.69
CA THR A 98 6.69 -1.69 -11.62
C THR A 98 5.84 -2.91 -11.27
N THR A 99 4.53 -2.76 -11.43
CA THR A 99 3.54 -3.84 -11.32
C THR A 99 3.00 -4.29 -12.67
N HIS A 100 3.63 -3.85 -13.78
CA HIS A 100 3.13 -4.08 -15.13
C HIS A 100 2.97 -5.58 -15.44
N HIS A 101 4.01 -6.39 -15.27
CA HIS A 101 3.94 -7.82 -15.55
C HIS A 101 2.89 -8.55 -14.70
N CYS A 102 2.79 -8.20 -13.40
CA CYS A 102 1.76 -8.76 -12.53
C CYS A 102 0.35 -8.42 -13.05
N TRP A 103 0.16 -7.19 -13.55
CA TRP A 103 -1.10 -6.78 -14.14
C TRP A 103 -1.44 -7.53 -15.44
N GLU A 104 -0.46 -7.74 -16.32
CA GLU A 104 -0.66 -8.55 -17.54
C GLU A 104 -1.14 -9.95 -17.21
N GLU A 105 -0.49 -10.61 -16.25
CA GLU A 105 -0.91 -11.95 -15.80
C GLU A 105 -2.30 -11.94 -15.17
N MET A 106 -2.64 -10.92 -14.37
CA MET A 106 -3.98 -10.79 -13.82
C MET A 106 -5.05 -10.61 -14.91
N ARG A 107 -4.76 -9.84 -15.97
CA ARG A 107 -5.65 -9.69 -17.12
C ARG A 107 -5.85 -11.01 -17.85
N ARG A 108 -4.75 -11.76 -18.05
CA ARG A 108 -4.77 -13.06 -18.71
C ARG A 108 -5.59 -14.09 -17.92
N VAL A 109 -5.41 -14.15 -16.61
CA VAL A 109 -6.14 -15.10 -15.74
C VAL A 109 -7.60 -14.69 -15.55
N GLY A 110 -7.85 -13.39 -15.34
CA GLY A 110 -9.19 -12.87 -15.10
C GLY A 110 -10.02 -12.65 -16.36
N ASN A 111 -9.43 -12.82 -17.54
CA ASN A 111 -10.05 -12.61 -18.85
C ASN A 111 -10.86 -11.30 -18.95
N PHE A 112 -10.26 -10.19 -18.51
CA PHE A 112 -10.89 -8.88 -18.55
C PHE A 112 -10.00 -7.83 -19.21
N GLU A 113 -10.65 -6.87 -19.85
CA GLU A 113 -10.00 -5.70 -20.43
C GLU A 113 -9.98 -4.53 -19.45
N GLY A 114 -8.97 -3.67 -19.58
CA GLY A 114 -8.88 -2.44 -18.81
C GLY A 114 -7.50 -2.13 -18.29
N THR A 115 -7.41 -1.00 -17.60
CA THR A 115 -6.15 -0.50 -17.02
C THR A 115 -6.20 -0.51 -15.49
N ARG A 116 -5.03 -0.60 -14.85
CA ARG A 116 -4.88 -0.48 -13.39
C ARG A 116 -5.58 0.75 -12.81
N ASN A 117 -5.64 1.84 -13.58
CA ASN A 117 -6.30 3.09 -13.17
C ASN A 117 -7.82 2.93 -13.03
N MET A 118 -8.44 2.03 -13.79
CA MET A 118 -9.88 1.77 -13.68
C MET A 118 -10.22 1.22 -12.29
N PHE A 119 -9.45 0.25 -11.79
CA PHE A 119 -9.65 -0.29 -10.44
C PHE A 119 -9.58 0.76 -9.32
N ARG A 120 -8.77 1.81 -9.50
CA ARG A 120 -8.73 2.94 -8.56
C ARG A 120 -10.00 3.79 -8.68
N LYS A 121 -10.40 4.15 -9.90
CA LYS A 121 -11.61 4.95 -10.14
C LYS A 121 -12.86 4.22 -9.64
N THR A 122 -12.99 2.94 -9.96
CA THR A 122 -14.11 2.10 -9.49
C THR A 122 -14.16 2.04 -7.97
N TYR A 123 -13.02 1.91 -7.27
CA TYR A 123 -13.01 1.97 -5.81
C TYR A 123 -13.53 3.31 -5.29
N SER A 124 -13.11 4.43 -5.87
CA SER A 124 -13.60 5.75 -5.48
C SER A 124 -15.09 5.93 -5.75
N THR A 125 -15.61 5.39 -6.86
CA THR A 125 -17.05 5.42 -7.17
C THR A 125 -17.85 4.56 -6.19
N LEU A 126 -17.47 3.29 -6.00
CA LEU A 126 -18.13 2.39 -5.06
C LEU A 126 -18.13 2.94 -3.63
N ALA A 127 -17.01 3.51 -3.18
CA ALA A 127 -16.94 4.13 -1.86
C ALA A 127 -17.89 5.33 -1.73
N LYS A 128 -18.06 6.12 -2.80
CA LYS A 128 -19.00 7.25 -2.82
C LYS A 128 -20.45 6.77 -2.77
N ASP A 129 -20.77 5.72 -3.52
CA ASP A 129 -22.12 5.15 -3.59
C ASP A 129 -22.53 4.52 -2.25
N GLU A 130 -21.61 3.75 -1.63
CA GLU A 130 -21.84 3.11 -0.34
C GLU A 130 -22.00 4.12 0.80
N LEU A 131 -21.13 5.14 0.85
CA LEU A 131 -21.12 6.14 1.92
C LEU A 131 -22.11 7.29 1.67
N LYS A 132 -22.75 7.33 0.49
CA LYS A 132 -23.67 8.37 0.00
C LYS A 132 -23.15 9.81 0.16
N SER A 133 -21.86 9.98 0.43
CA SER A 133 -21.22 11.25 0.78
C SER A 133 -19.79 11.26 0.27
N THR A 134 -19.48 12.28 -0.54
CA THR A 134 -18.16 12.48 -1.12
C THR A 134 -17.10 12.70 -0.03
N THR A 135 -17.45 13.39 1.06
CA THR A 135 -16.53 13.72 2.16
C THR A 135 -16.14 12.49 2.97
N SER A 136 -17.09 11.61 3.27
CA SER A 136 -16.83 10.35 3.97
C SER A 136 -16.01 9.39 3.12
N ALA A 137 -16.27 9.33 1.81
CA ALA A 137 -15.47 8.55 0.86
C ALA A 137 -14.04 9.09 0.73
N ILE A 138 -13.86 10.41 0.74
CA ILE A 138 -12.53 11.04 0.79
C ILE A 138 -11.82 10.67 2.08
N ARG A 139 -12.48 10.65 3.25
CA ARG A 139 -11.84 10.20 4.50
C ARG A 139 -11.42 8.73 4.44
N LEU A 140 -12.25 7.85 3.88
CA LEU A 140 -11.91 6.41 3.71
C LEU A 140 -10.71 6.17 2.77
N VAL A 141 -10.60 6.99 1.71
CA VAL A 141 -9.55 6.86 0.67
C VAL A 141 -8.30 7.66 1.04
N CYS A 142 -8.50 8.81 1.67
CA CYS A 142 -7.53 9.88 1.96
C CYS A 142 -7.79 10.46 3.36
N THR A 143 -7.51 9.72 4.42
CA THR A 143 -7.44 10.29 5.78
C THR A 143 -6.25 11.24 5.85
N ALA A 144 -6.48 12.52 5.53
CA ALA A 144 -5.73 13.64 6.07
C ALA A 144 -6.32 13.95 7.44
N ASN A 145 -5.47 14.18 8.45
CA ASN A 145 -5.93 14.67 9.76
C ASN A 145 -6.70 15.99 9.58
N SER A 146 -8.03 15.94 9.53
CA SER A 146 -8.82 16.99 10.16
C SER A 146 -8.93 16.58 11.62
N ARG A 147 -8.10 17.20 12.47
CA ARG A 147 -8.39 17.29 13.90
C ARG A 147 -9.67 18.09 14.04
N ASP A 148 -10.80 17.44 13.81
CA ASP A 148 -12.10 17.95 14.25
C ASP A 148 -12.35 17.35 15.62
N ASN A 149 -11.87 18.06 16.63
CA ASN A 149 -12.47 18.02 17.96
C ASN A 149 -13.95 18.35 17.79
N HIS A 150 -14.82 17.35 17.78
CA HIS A 150 -16.16 17.52 18.33
C HIS A 150 -16.60 16.19 18.94
N GLN A 151 -16.68 16.24 20.28
CA GLN A 151 -17.39 15.32 21.15
C GLN A 151 -18.58 14.62 20.47
N LEU A 152 -18.64 13.30 20.64
CA LEU A 152 -19.92 12.58 20.63
C LEU A 152 -20.72 13.07 21.85
N PRO A 153 -21.97 13.54 21.70
CA PRO A 153 -22.84 13.76 22.84
C PRO A 153 -23.29 12.41 23.42
N GLU A 154 -23.42 12.39 24.74
CA GLU A 154 -23.95 11.29 25.56
C GLU A 154 -25.38 10.89 25.16
#